data_AF-A0AAV6GL45-F1
#
_entry.id   AF-A0AAV6GL45-F1
#
_cell.length_a   1.000
_cell.length_b   1.000
_cell.length_c   1.000
_cell.angle_alpha   90.00
_cell.angle_beta   90.00
_cell.angle_gamma   90.00
#
_symmetry.space_group_name_H-M   'P 1'
#
loop_
_entity.id
_entity.type
_entity.pdbx_description
1 polymer ?
#
loop_
_entity_poly.entity_id
_entity_poly.type
_entity_poly.pdbx_seq_one_letter_code
_entity_poly.pdbx_strand_id
1 'polypeptide(L)'
;MTGFLSNDGWHAKRVVVIGAGCSGLACIKCFLDEGLEAVCFESSDDIGGLWRFKERPEPGRANIYHSVIVNSSKEMMAYSDFPPPADFPNNMHHSQVLQYLRLYAKHFDLLKHIHFQTTVCSVRQRSDFSYSGISTFQGRHFHSWEYCSADGMQGKTVMVIAVDASRVAKQVYLSTRHGAWMVGRIGEGGMPADVILYSDPSVVDEVDVVVFATGYNYDFPFLPEDLRVKDGYRLSLYKHIFPPSLEKPSLAVVGFIHGLRAIIPLAEMQARWASRVFKGLTKLPSESIMLEDIQGTTKRMHQRFACSERNPLQVDYIPDLDDVAHEVGEKPQFFSLFLRDPGLGLRVLFGPCTPYQYRLCGPGQWAGARQAIYTQWERVIRPFGTRKLPEIQPETKQRSPVYLTFASGQT
;
A
#
# COMPACT_ATOMS: atom_id res chain seq x y z
N MET A 1 3.13 15.22 37.91
CA MET A 1 4.31 15.95 37.43
C MET A 1 4.13 16.21 35.94
N THR A 2 3.96 17.46 35.54
CA THR A 2 3.86 17.86 34.13
C THR A 2 5.25 17.87 33.51
N GLY A 3 5.50 16.95 32.57
CA GLY A 3 6.77 16.90 31.86
C GLY A 3 6.96 18.12 30.96
N PHE A 4 8.11 18.78 31.07
CA PHE A 4 8.49 19.86 30.17
C PHE A 4 8.66 19.31 28.74
N LEU A 5 7.83 19.77 27.82
CA LEU A 5 8.16 19.69 26.40
C LEU A 5 9.28 20.72 26.13
N SER A 6 10.45 20.25 25.69
CA SER A 6 11.53 21.14 25.25
C SER A 6 11.07 21.91 24.00
N ASN A 7 11.03 23.24 24.09
CA ASN A 7 10.39 24.11 23.09
C ASN A 7 11.15 24.25 21.75
N ASP A 8 12.30 23.58 21.62
CA ASP A 8 13.25 23.76 20.51
C ASP A 8 13.08 22.70 19.38
N GLY A 9 12.04 21.87 19.44
CA GLY A 9 11.76 20.82 18.46
C GLY A 9 10.85 21.30 17.31
N TRP A 10 11.29 21.10 16.06
CA TRP A 10 10.40 21.25 14.90
C TRP A 10 9.21 20.29 14.99
N HIS A 11 8.02 20.83 14.77
CA HIS A 11 6.77 20.09 14.68
C HIS A 11 5.82 20.80 13.70
N ALA A 12 5.14 20.03 12.87
CA ALA A 12 4.07 20.51 12.00
C ALA A 12 2.80 20.80 12.81
N LYS A 13 2.04 21.80 12.37
CA LYS A 13 0.65 22.04 12.83
C LYS A 13 -0.37 21.71 11.74
N ARG A 14 -0.03 22.04 10.50
CA ARG A 14 -0.82 21.78 9.29
C ARG A 14 0.01 21.00 8.29
N VAL A 15 -0.60 20.01 7.64
CA VAL A 15 0.05 19.11 6.68
C VAL A 15 -0.77 19.06 5.39
N VAL A 16 -0.07 19.09 4.25
CA VAL A 16 -0.69 18.98 2.93
C VAL A 16 -0.56 17.53 2.42
N VAL A 17 -1.66 16.97 1.92
CA VAL A 17 -1.73 15.67 1.23
C VAL A 17 -1.99 15.91 -0.26
N ILE A 18 -1.18 15.31 -1.13
CA ILE A 18 -1.36 15.42 -2.58
C ILE A 18 -2.01 14.14 -3.11
N GLY A 19 -3.23 14.26 -3.63
CA GLY A 19 -4.05 13.16 -4.12
C GLY A 19 -4.87 12.45 -3.03
N ALA A 20 -6.11 12.11 -3.34
CA ALA A 20 -7.07 11.38 -2.50
C ALA A 20 -7.24 9.91 -2.95
N GLY A 21 -6.17 9.30 -3.45
CA GLY A 21 -6.06 7.85 -3.62
C GLY A 21 -5.98 7.12 -2.26
N CYS A 22 -5.84 5.80 -2.28
CA CYS A 22 -5.79 5.01 -1.04
C CYS A 22 -4.66 5.43 -0.07
N SER A 23 -3.48 5.82 -0.57
CA SER A 23 -2.41 6.42 0.24
C SER A 23 -2.83 7.76 0.86
N GLY A 24 -3.48 8.61 0.08
CA GLY A 24 -3.94 9.94 0.53
C GLY A 24 -4.97 9.86 1.65
N LEU A 25 -5.96 8.97 1.52
CA LEU A 25 -6.94 8.71 2.59
C LEU A 25 -6.26 8.21 3.87
N ALA A 26 -5.23 7.37 3.75
CA ALA A 26 -4.43 6.91 4.88
C ALA A 26 -3.69 8.08 5.55
N CYS A 27 -3.05 8.94 4.76
CA CYS A 27 -2.37 10.15 5.27
C CYS A 27 -3.31 11.08 6.03
N ILE A 28 -4.47 11.45 5.44
CA ILE A 28 -5.45 12.31 6.11
C ILE A 28 -5.84 11.71 7.45
N LYS A 29 -6.20 10.42 7.48
CA LYS A 29 -6.62 9.73 8.70
C LYS A 29 -5.52 9.68 9.76
N CYS A 30 -4.29 9.31 9.40
CA CYS A 30 -3.17 9.21 10.34
C CYS A 30 -2.74 10.59 10.88
N PHE A 31 -2.79 11.64 10.05
CA PHE A 31 -2.56 13.01 10.53
C PHE A 31 -3.63 13.46 11.52
N LEU A 32 -4.91 13.13 11.29
CA LEU A 32 -6.00 13.42 12.22
C LEU A 32 -5.92 12.60 13.53
N ASP A 33 -5.56 11.32 13.47
CA ASP A 33 -5.29 10.48 14.66
C ASP A 33 -4.24 11.13 15.58
N GLU A 34 -3.18 11.70 14.98
CA GLU A 34 -2.14 12.42 15.71
C GLU A 34 -2.50 13.90 16.00
N GLY A 35 -3.70 14.37 15.66
CA GLY A 35 -4.17 15.73 15.98
C GLY A 35 -3.53 16.84 15.14
N LEU A 36 -3.03 16.52 13.94
CA LEU A 36 -2.53 17.47 12.95
C LEU A 36 -3.66 17.97 12.05
N GLU A 37 -3.60 19.21 11.59
CA GLU A 37 -4.55 19.78 10.63
C GLU A 37 -4.22 19.29 9.21
N ALA A 38 -4.95 18.29 8.71
CA ALA A 38 -4.77 17.76 7.36
C ALA A 38 -5.59 18.55 6.30
N VAL A 39 -4.94 18.92 5.20
CA VAL A 39 -5.57 19.50 3.99
C VAL A 39 -5.13 18.69 2.78
N CYS A 40 -6.07 18.13 2.03
CA CYS A 40 -5.80 17.31 0.85
C CYS A 40 -6.21 18.04 -0.44
N PHE A 41 -5.35 18.01 -1.45
CA PHE A 41 -5.65 18.49 -2.80
C PHE A 41 -5.78 17.30 -3.74
N GLU A 42 -6.99 17.06 -4.25
CA GLU A 42 -7.25 16.08 -5.28
C GLU A 42 -7.54 16.80 -6.60
N SER A 43 -6.77 16.45 -7.62
CA SER A 43 -6.92 16.94 -9.00
C SER A 43 -8.27 16.54 -9.63
N SER A 44 -8.85 15.42 -9.20
CA SER A 44 -10.09 14.80 -9.68
C SER A 44 -11.32 15.34 -8.93
N ASP A 45 -12.50 15.06 -9.48
CA ASP A 45 -13.82 15.37 -8.92
C ASP A 45 -14.30 14.39 -7.82
N ASP A 46 -13.53 13.34 -7.53
CA ASP A 46 -13.84 12.30 -6.52
C ASP A 46 -12.56 11.60 -6.02
N ILE A 47 -12.68 10.83 -4.94
CA ILE A 47 -11.60 10.05 -4.31
C ILE A 47 -11.29 8.74 -5.06
N GLY A 48 -10.23 8.05 -4.61
CA GLY A 48 -9.93 6.64 -4.95
C GLY A 48 -8.85 6.45 -6.02
N GLY A 49 -8.55 7.48 -6.81
CA GLY A 49 -7.50 7.46 -7.82
C GLY A 49 -7.65 6.26 -8.78
N LEU A 50 -6.63 5.40 -8.84
CA LEU A 50 -6.57 4.19 -9.67
C LEU A 50 -7.85 3.32 -9.62
N TRP A 51 -8.50 3.20 -8.46
CA TRP A 51 -9.67 2.33 -8.28
C TRP A 51 -10.97 2.92 -8.87
N ARG A 52 -10.96 4.21 -9.21
CA ARG A 52 -12.05 4.90 -9.91
C ARG A 52 -11.83 4.79 -11.42
N PHE A 53 -12.23 3.65 -11.97
CA PHE A 53 -12.30 3.42 -13.41
C PHE A 53 -12.98 4.58 -14.14
N LYS A 54 -12.35 5.04 -15.23
CA LYS A 54 -12.98 5.89 -16.25
C LYS A 54 -12.90 5.20 -17.60
N GLU A 55 -14.02 5.14 -18.32
CA GLU A 55 -14.08 4.57 -19.67
C GLU A 55 -13.16 5.30 -20.66
N ARG A 56 -13.02 6.63 -20.48
CA ARG A 56 -12.05 7.46 -21.20
C ARG A 56 -10.88 7.77 -20.28
N PRO A 57 -9.66 7.27 -20.54
CA PRO A 57 -8.47 7.62 -19.78
C PRO A 57 -8.17 9.13 -19.86
N GLU A 58 -7.70 9.71 -18.76
CA GLU A 58 -7.28 11.11 -18.68
C GLU A 58 -5.74 11.20 -18.69
N PRO A 59 -5.12 12.05 -19.54
CA PRO A 59 -3.66 12.20 -19.56
C PRO A 59 -3.08 12.53 -18.18
N GLY A 60 -1.95 11.91 -17.83
CA GLY A 60 -1.30 12.09 -16.52
C GLY A 60 -1.99 11.38 -15.35
N ARG A 61 -3.09 10.64 -15.57
CA ARG A 61 -3.75 9.83 -14.54
C ARG A 61 -3.62 8.34 -14.83
N ALA A 62 -3.36 7.57 -13.78
CA ALA A 62 -3.45 6.11 -13.85
C ALA A 62 -4.92 5.69 -14.04
N ASN A 63 -5.15 4.73 -14.93
CA ASN A 63 -6.46 4.15 -15.18
C ASN A 63 -6.36 2.62 -15.20
N ILE A 64 -7.50 1.96 -15.05
CA ILE A 64 -7.66 0.51 -15.08
C ILE A 64 -8.57 0.09 -16.22
N TYR A 65 -8.54 -1.19 -16.60
CA TYR A 65 -9.58 -1.77 -17.45
C TYR A 65 -10.81 -2.16 -16.62
N HIS A 66 -11.99 -2.17 -17.25
CA HIS A 66 -13.26 -2.33 -16.55
C HIS A 66 -13.35 -3.60 -15.70
N SER A 67 -12.77 -4.72 -16.12
CA SER A 67 -12.88 -5.99 -15.37
C SER A 67 -11.85 -6.20 -14.25
N VAL A 68 -11.11 -5.17 -13.83
CA VAL A 68 -10.08 -5.33 -12.78
C VAL A 68 -10.69 -5.87 -11.47
N ILE A 69 -10.17 -7.03 -11.08
CA ILE A 69 -10.36 -7.67 -9.77
C ILE A 69 -9.02 -7.60 -9.03
N VAL A 70 -9.04 -7.28 -7.73
CA VAL A 70 -7.82 -7.28 -6.91
C VAL A 70 -7.18 -8.67 -6.83
N ASN A 71 -5.85 -8.70 -6.87
CA ASN A 71 -5.05 -9.91 -6.68
C ASN A 71 -4.86 -10.28 -5.19
N SER A 72 -4.99 -9.32 -4.28
CA SER A 72 -4.93 -9.52 -2.82
C SER A 72 -6.31 -9.80 -2.23
N SER A 73 -6.39 -10.57 -1.15
CA SER A 73 -7.67 -10.82 -0.45
C SER A 73 -8.13 -9.62 0.38
N LYS A 74 -9.43 -9.49 0.63
CA LYS A 74 -10.04 -8.34 1.33
C LYS A 74 -9.46 -8.10 2.72
N GLU A 75 -9.27 -9.17 3.50
CA GLU A 75 -8.70 -9.08 4.85
C GLU A 75 -7.21 -8.70 4.81
N MET A 76 -6.50 -9.04 3.73
CA MET A 76 -5.09 -8.69 3.53
C MET A 76 -4.87 -7.28 2.97
N MET A 77 -5.86 -6.69 2.29
CA MET A 77 -5.79 -5.32 1.75
C MET A 77 -6.52 -4.27 2.61
N ALA A 78 -7.04 -4.67 3.77
CA ALA A 78 -7.74 -3.79 4.69
C ALA A 78 -6.83 -2.65 5.20
N TYR A 79 -7.45 -1.55 5.63
CA TYR A 79 -6.81 -0.65 6.59
C TYR A 79 -6.85 -1.37 7.95
N SER A 80 -5.79 -1.23 8.73
CA SER A 80 -5.54 -2.02 9.94
C SER A 80 -6.59 -1.86 11.05
N ASP A 81 -7.39 -0.81 11.01
CA ASP A 81 -8.49 -0.54 11.94
C ASP A 81 -9.89 -0.53 11.30
N PHE A 82 -10.00 -0.93 10.03
CA PHE A 82 -11.27 -0.90 9.29
C PHE A 82 -11.40 -2.11 8.33
N PRO A 83 -11.88 -3.27 8.81
CA PRO A 83 -12.13 -4.43 7.96
C PRO A 83 -13.17 -4.14 6.85
N PRO A 84 -12.99 -4.64 5.61
CA PRO A 84 -14.01 -4.58 4.58
C PRO A 84 -15.32 -5.28 5.01
N PRO A 85 -16.47 -4.90 4.44
CA PRO A 85 -17.75 -5.54 4.75
C PRO A 85 -17.70 -7.07 4.61
N ALA A 86 -18.30 -7.77 5.57
CA ALA A 86 -18.21 -9.22 5.65
C ALA A 86 -18.81 -9.93 4.43
N ASP A 87 -19.81 -9.31 3.77
CA ASP A 87 -20.47 -9.83 2.55
C ASP A 87 -19.71 -9.52 1.25
N PHE A 88 -18.63 -8.70 1.28
CA PHE A 88 -17.82 -8.45 0.08
C PHE A 88 -17.01 -9.70 -0.30
N PRO A 89 -16.80 -9.98 -1.60
CA PRO A 89 -15.99 -11.11 -2.04
C PRO A 89 -14.52 -10.91 -1.63
N ASN A 90 -13.80 -12.03 -1.43
CA ASN A 90 -12.39 -11.97 -1.03
C ASN A 90 -11.52 -11.26 -2.05
N ASN A 91 -11.74 -11.50 -3.34
CA ASN A 91 -11.14 -10.72 -4.42
C ASN A 91 -12.19 -9.76 -4.97
N MET A 92 -12.15 -8.52 -4.49
CA MET A 92 -13.06 -7.44 -4.86
C MET A 92 -12.87 -6.95 -6.30
N HIS A 93 -13.97 -6.67 -7.00
CA HIS A 93 -13.95 -5.86 -8.22
C HIS A 93 -13.52 -4.42 -7.88
N HIS A 94 -12.89 -3.71 -8.82
CA HIS A 94 -12.38 -2.35 -8.57
C HIS A 94 -13.47 -1.40 -8.03
N SER A 95 -14.74 -1.57 -8.45
CA SER A 95 -15.88 -0.80 -7.95
C SER A 95 -16.20 -1.08 -6.47
N GLN A 96 -15.98 -2.31 -5.99
CA GLN A 96 -16.11 -2.67 -4.58
C GLN A 96 -14.93 -2.15 -3.76
N VAL A 97 -13.72 -2.08 -4.33
CA VAL A 97 -12.58 -1.39 -3.70
C VAL A 97 -12.89 0.10 -3.54
N LEU A 98 -13.39 0.77 -4.58
CA LEU A 98 -13.81 2.17 -4.50
C LEU A 98 -14.93 2.37 -3.47
N GLN A 99 -15.89 1.44 -3.40
CA GLN A 99 -16.94 1.47 -2.37
C GLN A 99 -16.36 1.33 -0.96
N TYR A 100 -15.38 0.44 -0.76
CA TYR A 100 -14.67 0.30 0.51
C TYR A 100 -13.89 1.58 0.88
N LEU A 101 -13.19 2.22 -0.06
CA LEU A 101 -12.52 3.51 0.18
C LEU A 101 -13.51 4.63 0.55
N ARG A 102 -14.70 4.66 -0.08
CA ARG A 102 -15.79 5.59 0.28
C ARG A 102 -16.37 5.27 1.67
N LEU A 103 -16.48 4.01 2.06
CA LEU A 103 -16.90 3.60 3.41
C LEU A 103 -15.88 4.05 4.46
N TYR A 104 -14.58 3.86 4.20
CA TYR A 104 -13.48 4.35 5.06
C TYR A 104 -13.51 5.88 5.21
N ALA A 105 -13.55 6.60 4.08
CA ALA A 105 -13.60 8.06 4.06
C ALA A 105 -14.84 8.63 4.76
N LYS A 106 -15.98 7.94 4.70
CA LYS A 106 -17.19 8.31 5.45
C LYS A 106 -17.08 7.97 6.94
N HIS A 107 -16.51 6.83 7.30
CA HIS A 107 -16.41 6.37 8.69
C HIS A 107 -15.52 7.28 9.53
N PHE A 108 -14.39 7.73 8.97
CA PHE A 108 -13.45 8.65 9.63
C PHE A 108 -13.68 10.12 9.24
N ASP A 109 -14.79 10.45 8.58
CA ASP A 109 -15.17 11.83 8.17
C ASP A 109 -14.05 12.60 7.43
N LEU A 110 -13.37 11.91 6.51
CA LEU A 110 -12.18 12.43 5.81
C LEU A 110 -12.53 13.39 4.68
N LEU A 111 -13.74 13.29 4.09
CA LEU A 111 -14.11 14.03 2.87
C LEU A 111 -14.06 15.56 3.04
N LYS A 112 -14.35 16.08 4.24
CA LYS A 112 -14.28 17.53 4.54
C LYS A 112 -12.86 18.12 4.46
N HIS A 113 -11.83 17.27 4.45
CA HIS A 113 -10.43 17.66 4.33
C HIS A 113 -9.94 17.68 2.87
N ILE A 114 -10.80 17.34 1.89
CA ILE A 114 -10.40 17.15 0.49
C ILE A 114 -10.95 18.26 -0.40
N HIS A 115 -10.05 19.00 -1.02
CA HIS A 115 -10.35 19.96 -2.08
C HIS A 115 -10.21 19.26 -3.43
N PHE A 116 -11.35 18.89 -4.01
CA PHE A 116 -11.46 18.31 -5.35
C PHE A 116 -11.16 19.33 -6.46
N GLN A 117 -10.91 18.84 -7.67
CA GLN A 117 -10.59 19.63 -8.86
C GLN A 117 -9.42 20.61 -8.66
N THR A 118 -8.53 20.31 -7.72
CA THR A 118 -7.42 21.18 -7.29
C THR A 118 -6.10 20.47 -7.52
N THR A 119 -5.50 20.70 -8.69
CA THR A 119 -4.20 20.13 -9.07
C THR A 119 -3.05 20.91 -8.41
N VAL A 120 -2.09 20.20 -7.80
CA VAL A 120 -0.87 20.81 -7.26
C VAL A 120 0.17 20.98 -8.38
N CYS A 121 0.42 22.24 -8.77
CA CYS A 121 1.36 22.55 -9.86
C CYS A 121 2.83 22.59 -9.43
N SER A 122 3.13 22.97 -8.17
CA SER A 122 4.50 22.99 -7.64
C SER A 122 4.54 22.98 -6.12
N VAL A 123 5.50 22.27 -5.56
CA VAL A 123 5.91 22.35 -4.15
C VAL A 123 7.27 23.02 -4.10
N ARG A 124 7.46 24.01 -3.21
CA ARG A 124 8.73 24.72 -3.03
C ARG A 124 9.00 24.92 -1.54
N GLN A 125 10.26 24.72 -1.14
CA GLN A 125 10.70 25.10 0.20
C GLN A 125 10.62 26.63 0.36
N ARG A 126 10.22 27.12 1.53
CA ARG A 126 10.22 28.56 1.82
C ARG A 126 11.64 29.04 2.11
N SER A 127 11.94 30.29 1.72
CA SER A 127 13.23 30.93 2.00
C SER A 127 13.50 31.16 3.50
N ASP A 128 12.46 31.18 4.34
CA ASP A 128 12.54 31.34 5.79
C ASP A 128 12.37 30.01 6.55
N PHE A 129 12.51 28.86 5.88
CA PHE A 129 12.24 27.54 6.47
C PHE A 129 13.12 27.19 7.68
N SER A 130 14.35 27.71 7.74
CA SER A 130 15.24 27.57 8.89
C SER A 130 14.68 28.24 10.16
N TYR A 131 13.94 29.34 10.04
CA TYR A 131 13.49 30.16 11.18
C TYR A 131 11.96 30.22 11.41
N SER A 132 11.13 29.89 10.41
CA SER A 132 9.69 30.16 10.47
C SER A 132 8.85 29.08 11.15
N GLY A 133 8.46 29.35 12.39
CA GLY A 133 7.17 28.87 12.91
C GLY A 133 6.00 29.62 12.23
N ILE A 134 4.89 28.91 11.99
CA ILE A 134 3.78 29.33 11.12
C ILE A 134 3.13 30.69 11.49
N SER A 135 3.63 31.79 10.91
CA SER A 135 3.14 33.16 11.19
C SER A 135 2.97 34.09 9.99
N THR A 136 3.51 33.78 8.80
CA THR A 136 3.38 34.64 7.61
C THR A 136 3.04 33.86 6.34
N PHE A 137 1.77 33.85 5.94
CA PHE A 137 1.36 33.56 4.56
C PHE A 137 0.09 34.35 4.21
N GLN A 138 0.22 35.24 3.22
CA GLN A 138 -0.88 35.85 2.48
C GLN A 138 -0.47 35.91 1.01
N GLY A 139 -1.36 35.61 0.06
CA GLY A 139 -0.99 35.50 -1.35
C GLY A 139 -2.15 35.54 -2.35
N ARG A 140 -1.80 35.73 -3.62
CA ARG A 140 -2.64 35.65 -4.84
C ARG A 140 -1.82 35.03 -6.00
N HIS A 141 -2.48 34.67 -7.10
CA HIS A 141 -2.01 33.68 -8.10
C HIS A 141 -2.19 34.14 -9.57
N PHE A 142 -1.54 33.43 -10.52
CA PHE A 142 -1.73 33.56 -11.99
C PHE A 142 -1.68 32.18 -12.69
N HIS A 143 -2.05 32.09 -13.98
CA HIS A 143 -2.46 30.85 -14.68
C HIS A 143 -1.71 30.54 -16.00
N SER A 144 -1.82 29.28 -16.47
CA SER A 144 -1.03 28.67 -17.55
C SER A 144 -1.73 28.56 -18.93
N TRP A 145 -2.04 29.69 -19.60
CA TRP A 145 -2.73 29.70 -20.92
C TRP A 145 -1.86 30.14 -22.11
N GLU A 146 -0.53 30.14 -21.99
CA GLU A 146 0.40 30.68 -23.00
C GLU A 146 1.24 29.62 -23.75
N TYR A 147 0.65 28.50 -24.20
CA TYR A 147 1.28 27.68 -25.24
C TYR A 147 0.27 26.92 -26.11
N CYS A 148 0.37 27.10 -27.44
CA CYS A 148 -0.60 26.60 -28.43
C CYS A 148 0.10 26.05 -29.69
N SER A 149 0.20 24.73 -29.84
CA SER A 149 -0.28 23.98 -31.03
C SER A 149 -0.20 22.46 -30.79
N ALA A 150 -0.75 21.66 -31.71
CA ALA A 150 -0.84 20.20 -31.60
C ALA A 150 -0.52 19.50 -32.94
N ASP A 151 0.54 19.94 -33.64
CA ASP A 151 0.93 19.40 -34.94
C ASP A 151 1.79 18.12 -34.85
N GLY A 152 1.56 17.18 -35.77
CA GLY A 152 2.55 16.18 -36.17
C GLY A 152 2.44 14.74 -35.64
N MET A 153 1.25 14.23 -35.30
CA MET A 153 1.09 12.88 -34.69
C MET A 153 0.09 11.94 -35.39
N GLN A 154 0.03 11.95 -36.72
CA GLN A 154 -0.80 11.05 -37.52
C GLN A 154 -0.10 9.72 -37.87
N GLY A 155 -0.86 8.62 -37.87
CA GLY A 155 -0.58 7.43 -38.70
C GLY A 155 0.28 6.30 -38.08
N LYS A 156 -0.05 5.79 -36.88
CA LYS A 156 0.59 4.56 -36.34
C LYS A 156 -0.41 3.60 -35.69
N THR A 157 -0.34 2.33 -36.08
CA THR A 157 -1.16 1.22 -35.55
C THR A 157 -0.47 0.56 -34.36
N VAL A 158 -1.24 0.16 -33.35
CA VAL A 158 -0.74 -0.44 -32.11
C VAL A 158 -1.48 -1.74 -31.79
N MET A 159 -0.71 -2.65 -31.22
CA MET A 159 -0.96 -4.05 -30.89
C MET A 159 -1.35 -4.12 -29.36
N VAL A 160 -2.20 -5.05 -28.83
CA VAL A 160 -2.65 -5.11 -27.39
C VAL A 160 -2.90 -6.51 -26.68
N ILE A 161 -2.06 -6.91 -25.68
CA ILE A 161 -2.17 -7.93 -24.59
C ILE A 161 -2.98 -7.36 -23.42
N ALA A 162 -4.27 -7.67 -23.35
CA ALA A 162 -5.08 -7.37 -22.17
C ALA A 162 -5.88 -8.63 -21.77
N VAL A 163 -6.07 -8.84 -20.46
CA VAL A 163 -6.78 -10.02 -19.93
C VAL A 163 -8.27 -10.03 -20.32
N ASP A 164 -8.85 -8.88 -20.68
CA ASP A 164 -10.20 -8.84 -21.28
C ASP A 164 -10.22 -9.22 -22.76
N ALA A 165 -9.15 -8.98 -23.53
CA ALA A 165 -9.13 -9.26 -24.96
C ALA A 165 -9.25 -10.78 -25.25
N SER A 166 -8.70 -11.63 -24.38
CA SER A 166 -8.82 -13.10 -24.49
C SER A 166 -10.23 -13.64 -24.27
N ARG A 167 -11.19 -12.83 -23.82
CA ARG A 167 -12.60 -13.22 -23.70
C ARG A 167 -13.37 -13.10 -25.02
N VAL A 168 -12.84 -12.33 -25.98
CA VAL A 168 -13.56 -11.95 -27.21
C VAL A 168 -12.74 -12.16 -28.49
N ALA A 169 -11.41 -12.20 -28.41
CA ALA A 169 -10.55 -12.46 -29.54
C ALA A 169 -10.56 -13.95 -29.94
N LYS A 170 -10.46 -14.21 -31.25
CA LYS A 170 -10.38 -15.56 -31.83
C LYS A 170 -9.19 -16.37 -31.28
N GLN A 171 -8.08 -15.69 -30.98
CA GLN A 171 -6.86 -16.26 -30.42
C GLN A 171 -6.06 -15.15 -29.73
N VAL A 172 -5.32 -15.47 -28.66
CA VAL A 172 -4.43 -14.53 -27.95
C VAL A 172 -3.13 -15.23 -27.57
N TYR A 173 -2.01 -14.54 -27.79
CA TYR A 173 -0.68 -14.98 -27.38
C TYR A 173 -0.12 -14.05 -26.30
N LEU A 174 0.59 -14.60 -25.32
CA LEU A 174 1.22 -13.84 -24.24
C LEU A 174 2.74 -13.94 -24.36
N SER A 175 3.34 -12.94 -25.02
CA SER A 175 4.79 -12.86 -25.21
C SER A 175 5.47 -12.28 -23.96
N THR A 176 6.53 -12.93 -23.49
CA THR A 176 7.37 -12.48 -22.36
C THR A 176 8.85 -12.71 -22.67
N ARG A 177 9.72 -11.80 -22.21
CA ARG A 177 11.18 -11.91 -22.38
C ARG A 177 11.88 -12.78 -21.34
N HIS A 178 11.26 -13.01 -20.19
CA HIS A 178 11.90 -13.66 -19.03
C HIS A 178 11.00 -14.70 -18.34
N GLY A 179 9.91 -15.12 -19.00
CA GLY A 179 8.85 -15.88 -18.35
C GLY A 179 8.05 -15.03 -17.35
N ALA A 180 7.13 -15.67 -16.65
CA ALA A 180 6.49 -15.17 -15.42
C ALA A 180 5.83 -16.36 -14.70
N TRP A 181 5.91 -16.40 -13.37
CA TRP A 181 5.20 -17.41 -12.59
C TRP A 181 3.70 -17.11 -12.59
N MET A 182 2.89 -18.04 -13.12
CA MET A 182 1.43 -17.92 -13.12
C MET A 182 0.84 -18.61 -11.89
N VAL A 183 0.23 -17.83 -11.00
CA VAL A 183 -0.51 -18.34 -9.83
C VAL A 183 -2.01 -18.29 -10.11
N GLY A 184 -2.73 -19.35 -9.77
CA GLY A 184 -4.19 -19.25 -9.62
C GLY A 184 -4.55 -18.28 -8.48
N ARG A 185 -5.76 -17.73 -8.50
CA ARG A 185 -6.30 -17.03 -7.31
C ARG A 185 -6.92 -17.99 -6.30
N ILE A 186 -7.12 -19.25 -6.67
CA ILE A 186 -7.72 -20.31 -5.85
C ILE A 186 -6.73 -21.49 -5.77
N GLY A 187 -6.45 -21.93 -4.55
CA GLY A 187 -5.64 -23.10 -4.19
C GLY A 187 -6.50 -24.19 -3.56
N GLU A 188 -5.87 -25.07 -2.80
CA GLU A 188 -6.52 -26.26 -2.25
C GLU A 188 -7.73 -25.91 -1.37
N GLY A 189 -8.80 -26.69 -1.48
CA GLY A 189 -10.05 -26.48 -0.75
C GLY A 189 -10.85 -25.22 -1.14
N GLY A 190 -10.46 -24.48 -2.18
CA GLY A 190 -11.13 -23.23 -2.60
C GLY A 190 -10.58 -21.97 -1.93
N MET A 191 -9.50 -22.08 -1.16
CA MET A 191 -8.83 -20.97 -0.47
C MET A 191 -7.99 -20.12 -1.44
N PRO A 192 -7.54 -18.90 -1.10
CA PRO A 192 -6.65 -18.12 -1.97
C PRO A 192 -5.31 -18.83 -2.26
N ALA A 193 -4.82 -18.74 -3.51
CA ALA A 193 -3.62 -19.47 -3.98
C ALA A 193 -2.31 -18.67 -3.94
N ASP A 194 -2.20 -17.56 -3.21
CA ASP A 194 -0.94 -16.84 -2.97
C ASP A 194 0.07 -17.62 -2.08
N VAL A 195 0.21 -18.94 -2.33
CA VAL A 195 0.78 -19.95 -1.43
C VAL A 195 1.77 -20.91 -2.12
N ILE A 196 1.57 -21.36 -3.38
CA ILE A 196 2.47 -22.33 -4.07
C ILE A 196 2.57 -22.02 -5.59
N LEU A 197 3.72 -22.33 -6.22
CA LEU A 197 4.07 -22.00 -7.62
C LEU A 197 4.83 -23.12 -8.36
N TYR A 198 4.86 -23.07 -9.71
CA TYR A 198 5.97 -23.37 -10.67
C TYR A 198 5.42 -23.71 -12.09
N SER A 199 5.95 -23.11 -13.19
CA SER A 199 5.65 -23.47 -14.61
C SER A 199 6.66 -22.90 -15.65
N ASP A 200 6.74 -23.49 -16.85
CA ASP A 200 7.81 -23.33 -17.89
C ASP A 200 7.27 -22.81 -19.27
N PRO A 201 8.08 -22.32 -20.25
CA PRO A 201 7.61 -21.55 -21.42
C PRO A 201 7.65 -22.24 -22.82
N SER A 202 7.09 -21.57 -23.85
CA SER A 202 7.14 -21.97 -25.29
C SER A 202 7.07 -20.74 -26.25
N VAL A 203 7.15 -20.96 -27.58
CA VAL A 203 7.31 -19.92 -28.64
C VAL A 203 6.33 -20.14 -29.82
N VAL A 204 5.86 -19.07 -30.48
CA VAL A 204 4.90 -19.09 -31.63
C VAL A 204 5.12 -17.89 -32.58
N ASP A 205 4.81 -18.05 -33.88
CA ASP A 205 4.83 -17.03 -34.95
C ASP A 205 3.41 -16.61 -35.43
N GLU A 206 3.33 -15.55 -36.26
CA GLU A 206 2.11 -14.91 -36.83
C GLU A 206 1.15 -14.25 -35.80
N VAL A 207 1.15 -12.90 -35.72
CA VAL A 207 0.32 -12.16 -34.75
C VAL A 207 -0.15 -10.78 -35.27
N ASP A 208 -1.43 -10.46 -35.07
CA ASP A 208 -2.03 -9.17 -35.45
C ASP A 208 -1.95 -8.07 -34.35
N VAL A 209 -1.96 -8.44 -33.04
CA VAL A 209 -2.26 -7.55 -31.87
C VAL A 209 -1.57 -7.98 -30.52
N VAL A 210 -0.57 -7.26 -29.93
CA VAL A 210 0.20 -7.47 -28.63
C VAL A 210 0.62 -6.15 -27.85
N VAL A 211 0.22 -5.88 -26.59
CA VAL A 211 0.47 -4.57 -25.90
C VAL A 211 1.89 -4.60 -25.39
N PHE A 212 2.49 -3.44 -25.48
CA PHE A 212 3.33 -2.86 -24.45
C PHE A 212 2.63 -2.73 -23.08
N ALA A 213 2.25 -3.85 -22.45
CA ALA A 213 1.86 -3.94 -21.04
C ALA A 213 3.11 -3.87 -20.15
N THR A 214 4.04 -2.98 -20.51
CA THR A 214 5.46 -3.00 -20.12
C THR A 214 5.76 -2.24 -18.84
N GLY A 215 4.75 -2.05 -17.99
CA GLY A 215 4.82 -1.17 -16.82
C GLY A 215 4.67 0.31 -17.17
N TYR A 216 4.78 1.14 -16.13
CA TYR A 216 4.69 2.60 -16.19
C TYR A 216 6.00 3.23 -15.72
N ASN A 217 6.34 4.39 -16.29
CA ASN A 217 7.33 5.28 -15.70
C ASN A 217 6.66 6.18 -14.64
N TYR A 218 7.46 6.72 -13.72
CA TYR A 218 7.03 7.72 -12.74
C TYR A 218 7.84 9.01 -12.92
N ASP A 219 7.23 10.14 -12.59
CA ASP A 219 7.90 11.43 -12.37
C ASP A 219 7.11 12.23 -11.33
N PHE A 220 7.77 13.18 -10.69
CA PHE A 220 7.20 14.09 -9.72
C PHE A 220 7.46 15.54 -10.17
N PRO A 221 6.84 16.00 -11.28
CA PRO A 221 7.18 17.29 -11.90
C PRO A 221 6.88 18.52 -11.01
N PHE A 222 6.12 18.33 -9.92
CA PHE A 222 5.87 19.33 -8.89
C PHE A 222 6.96 19.38 -7.80
N LEU A 223 7.92 18.45 -7.76
CA LEU A 223 9.04 18.43 -6.80
C LEU A 223 10.31 19.06 -7.41
N PRO A 224 11.09 19.80 -6.61
CA PRO A 224 12.45 20.24 -6.94
C PRO A 224 13.38 19.10 -7.39
N GLU A 225 14.38 19.40 -8.22
CA GLU A 225 15.31 18.41 -8.80
C GLU A 225 16.18 17.72 -7.76
N ASP A 226 16.62 18.45 -6.74
CA ASP A 226 17.37 17.96 -5.57
C ASP A 226 16.57 16.95 -4.73
N LEU A 227 15.25 16.99 -4.80
CA LEU A 227 14.35 16.00 -4.15
C LEU A 227 13.93 14.86 -5.08
N ARG A 228 14.43 14.84 -6.33
CA ARG A 228 14.21 13.78 -7.33
C ARG A 228 15.46 12.92 -7.60
N VAL A 229 16.50 13.06 -6.77
CA VAL A 229 17.72 12.24 -6.83
C VAL A 229 17.38 10.76 -6.70
N LYS A 230 18.03 9.92 -7.52
CA LYS A 230 17.82 8.47 -7.55
C LYS A 230 19.01 7.72 -6.97
N ASP A 231 18.71 6.59 -6.32
CA ASP A 231 19.68 5.57 -5.94
C ASP A 231 19.31 4.26 -6.65
N GLY A 232 20.20 3.79 -7.53
CA GLY A 232 19.84 2.82 -8.57
C GLY A 232 18.69 3.34 -9.45
N TYR A 233 17.61 2.58 -9.55
CA TYR A 233 16.45 2.90 -10.39
C TYR A 233 15.30 3.65 -9.68
N ARG A 234 15.41 3.88 -8.36
CA ARG A 234 14.35 4.44 -7.49
C ARG A 234 14.76 5.77 -6.88
N LEU A 235 13.80 6.56 -6.39
CA LEU A 235 14.09 7.76 -5.62
C LEU A 235 14.90 7.41 -4.36
N SER A 236 15.88 8.26 -4.04
CA SER A 236 16.68 8.17 -2.81
C SER A 236 15.84 8.63 -1.62
N LEU A 237 15.14 7.68 -0.98
CA LEU A 237 14.21 7.92 0.12
C LEU A 237 14.48 6.93 1.25
N TYR A 238 14.77 7.45 2.44
CA TYR A 238 14.97 6.66 3.65
C TYR A 238 13.70 5.87 3.98
N LYS A 239 13.84 4.55 4.10
CA LYS A 239 12.73 3.59 4.23
C LYS A 239 11.56 3.83 3.25
N HIS A 240 11.89 4.35 2.05
CA HIS A 240 10.95 4.71 0.98
C HIS A 240 9.93 5.80 1.30
N ILE A 241 10.23 6.66 2.27
CA ILE A 241 9.35 7.76 2.70
C ILE A 241 10.05 9.11 2.67
N PHE A 242 11.19 9.27 3.33
CA PHE A 242 11.77 10.58 3.63
C PHE A 242 12.97 10.89 2.73
N PRO A 243 13.01 12.06 2.04
CA PRO A 243 14.24 12.53 1.39
C PRO A 243 15.32 12.81 2.45
N PRO A 244 16.52 12.21 2.35
CA PRO A 244 17.53 12.30 3.39
C PRO A 244 18.21 13.67 3.50
N SER A 245 18.17 14.47 2.43
CA SER A 245 18.81 15.79 2.29
C SER A 245 18.05 16.95 2.95
N LEU A 246 16.89 16.71 3.55
CA LEU A 246 16.07 17.75 4.17
C LEU A 246 16.49 17.99 5.63
N GLU A 247 16.98 19.20 5.92
CA GLU A 247 17.35 19.68 7.27
C GLU A 247 16.26 19.43 8.32
N LYS A 248 14.97 19.55 7.93
CA LYS A 248 13.82 19.24 8.77
C LYS A 248 12.90 18.27 8.01
N PRO A 249 12.45 17.17 8.62
CA PRO A 249 11.74 16.08 7.94
C PRO A 249 10.27 16.44 7.66
N SER A 250 10.08 17.39 6.76
CA SER A 250 8.81 18.07 6.46
C SER A 250 8.10 17.57 5.19
N LEU A 251 8.74 16.65 4.46
CA LEU A 251 8.20 16.00 3.28
C LEU A 251 8.30 14.49 3.45
N ALA A 252 7.24 13.78 3.07
CA ALA A 252 7.15 12.33 3.08
C ALA A 252 6.44 11.88 1.81
N VAL A 253 6.96 10.85 1.16
CA VAL A 253 6.38 10.21 -0.02
C VAL A 253 5.72 8.91 0.44
N VAL A 254 4.39 8.80 0.31
CA VAL A 254 3.61 7.68 0.88
C VAL A 254 2.96 6.86 -0.23
N GLY A 255 3.13 5.54 -0.15
CA GLY A 255 2.62 4.57 -1.13
C GLY A 255 3.47 4.46 -2.40
N PHE A 256 4.69 5.01 -2.42
CA PHE A 256 5.63 4.91 -3.55
C PHE A 256 6.51 3.65 -3.42
N ILE A 257 5.86 2.50 -3.21
CA ILE A 257 6.49 1.19 -3.02
C ILE A 257 5.64 0.08 -3.65
N HIS A 258 6.29 -0.97 -4.15
CA HIS A 258 5.64 -2.16 -4.71
C HIS A 258 5.98 -3.38 -3.83
N GLY A 259 5.24 -3.55 -2.74
CA GLY A 259 5.32 -4.78 -1.95
C GLY A 259 4.73 -5.99 -2.69
N LEU A 260 5.15 -7.19 -2.29
CA LEU A 260 4.58 -8.46 -2.80
C LEU A 260 3.09 -8.67 -2.49
N ARG A 261 2.47 -7.82 -1.67
CA ARG A 261 1.04 -7.86 -1.30
C ARG A 261 0.44 -6.44 -1.37
N ALA A 262 -0.78 -6.28 -0.85
CA ALA A 262 -1.57 -5.05 -0.97
C ALA A 262 -0.84 -3.77 -0.52
N ILE A 263 -0.97 -2.70 -1.32
CA ILE A 263 -0.38 -1.38 -1.02
C ILE A 263 -1.05 -0.65 0.15
N ILE A 264 -2.30 -0.97 0.48
CA ILE A 264 -3.10 -0.22 1.48
C ILE A 264 -2.47 -0.30 2.89
N PRO A 265 -2.18 -1.50 3.46
CA PRO A 265 -1.45 -1.62 4.73
C PRO A 265 -0.08 -0.93 4.74
N LEU A 266 0.67 -1.04 3.64
CA LEU A 266 1.99 -0.44 3.50
C LEU A 266 1.90 1.09 3.54
N ALA A 267 1.04 1.69 2.72
CA ALA A 267 0.82 3.13 2.69
C ALA A 267 0.25 3.67 4.02
N GLU A 268 -0.61 2.91 4.71
CA GLU A 268 -1.08 3.25 6.05
C GLU A 268 0.05 3.23 7.08
N MET A 269 0.90 2.21 7.08
CA MET A 269 2.03 2.12 8.00
C MET A 269 3.05 3.24 7.77
N GLN A 270 3.35 3.55 6.50
CA GLN A 270 4.13 4.72 6.12
C GLN A 270 3.50 6.04 6.60
N ALA A 271 2.17 6.20 6.46
CA ALA A 271 1.44 7.38 6.93
C ALA A 271 1.46 7.53 8.46
N ARG A 272 1.34 6.43 9.21
CA ARG A 272 1.46 6.42 10.69
C ARG A 272 2.83 6.93 11.11
N TRP A 273 3.91 6.44 10.52
CA TRP A 273 5.25 6.94 10.86
C TRP A 273 5.47 8.39 10.40
N ALA A 274 5.04 8.77 9.19
CA ALA A 274 5.08 10.15 8.71
C ALA A 274 4.36 11.12 9.66
N SER A 275 3.17 10.77 10.14
CA SER A 275 2.41 11.61 11.09
C SER A 275 3.17 11.86 12.39
N ARG A 276 3.87 10.84 12.90
CA ARG A 276 4.64 10.90 14.16
C ARG A 276 5.96 11.65 14.00
N VAL A 277 6.63 11.52 12.87
CA VAL A 277 7.81 12.33 12.52
C VAL A 277 7.41 13.79 12.35
N PHE A 278 6.33 14.08 11.62
CA PHE A 278 5.84 15.45 11.43
C PHE A 278 5.41 16.12 12.73
N LYS A 279 4.84 15.37 13.68
CA LYS A 279 4.51 15.85 15.03
C LYS A 279 5.71 15.97 15.97
N GLY A 280 6.90 15.50 15.57
CA GLY A 280 8.10 15.49 16.40
C GLY A 280 8.13 14.39 17.48
N LEU A 281 7.23 13.39 17.41
CA LEU A 281 7.18 12.25 18.33
C LEU A 281 8.22 11.17 18.01
N THR A 282 8.64 11.07 16.75
CA THR A 282 9.72 10.20 16.29
C THR A 282 10.75 11.06 15.56
N LYS A 283 12.05 10.83 15.77
CA LYS A 283 13.14 11.52 15.07
C LYS A 283 13.74 10.62 14.01
N LEU A 284 14.09 11.18 12.85
CA LEU A 284 14.93 10.48 11.87
C LEU A 284 16.39 10.44 12.35
N PRO A 285 17.19 9.45 11.93
CA PRO A 285 18.63 9.43 12.17
C PRO A 285 19.34 10.47 11.29
N SER A 286 20.67 10.59 11.40
CA SER A 286 21.46 11.51 10.57
C SER A 286 21.39 11.13 9.09
N GLU A 287 21.59 12.13 8.21
CA GLU A 287 21.66 11.94 6.76
C GLU A 287 22.62 10.81 6.34
N SER A 288 23.79 10.72 6.99
CA SER A 288 24.76 9.64 6.75
C SER A 288 24.18 8.24 7.00
N ILE A 289 23.45 8.05 8.09
CA ILE A 289 22.83 6.76 8.45
C ILE A 289 21.65 6.47 7.50
N MET A 290 20.89 7.49 7.13
CA MET A 290 19.80 7.35 6.15
C MET A 290 20.34 6.92 4.78
N LEU A 291 21.45 7.51 4.32
CA LEU A 291 22.09 7.16 3.04
C LEU A 291 22.70 5.74 3.07
N GLU A 292 23.31 5.32 4.18
CA GLU A 292 23.84 3.96 4.34
C GLU A 292 22.71 2.91 4.31
N ASP A 293 21.58 3.16 4.98
CA ASP A 293 20.40 2.29 4.92
C ASP A 293 19.79 2.23 3.50
N ILE A 294 19.69 3.36 2.80
CA ILE A 294 19.21 3.42 1.41
C ILE A 294 20.08 2.52 0.52
N GLN A 295 21.41 2.68 0.56
CA GLN A 295 22.36 1.89 -0.23
C GLN A 295 22.30 0.40 0.12
N GLY A 296 22.30 0.07 1.41
CA GLY A 296 22.21 -1.31 1.89
C GLY A 296 20.91 -2.00 1.45
N THR A 297 19.78 -1.30 1.58
CA THR A 297 18.48 -1.78 1.12
C THR A 297 18.39 -1.85 -0.40
N THR A 298 18.97 -0.90 -1.14
CA THR A 298 19.03 -0.95 -2.61
C THR A 298 19.79 -2.18 -3.07
N LYS A 299 20.98 -2.44 -2.51
CA LYS A 299 21.77 -3.64 -2.80
C LYS A 299 20.99 -4.92 -2.49
N ARG A 300 20.36 -5.01 -1.32
CA ARG A 300 19.55 -6.16 -0.88
C ARG A 300 18.36 -6.42 -1.81
N MET A 301 17.65 -5.38 -2.25
CA MET A 301 16.54 -5.52 -3.20
C MET A 301 17.03 -5.94 -4.60
N HIS A 302 18.14 -5.40 -5.11
CA HIS A 302 18.71 -5.81 -6.41
C HIS A 302 19.28 -7.24 -6.39
N GLN A 303 19.65 -7.78 -5.23
CA GLN A 303 20.04 -9.18 -5.08
C GLN A 303 18.83 -10.14 -5.02
N ARG A 304 17.70 -9.67 -4.50
CA ARG A 304 16.49 -10.48 -4.31
C ARG A 304 15.53 -10.46 -5.49
N PHE A 305 15.45 -9.33 -6.18
CA PHE A 305 14.48 -9.05 -7.21
C PHE A 305 15.16 -8.64 -8.52
N ALA A 306 14.50 -8.93 -9.65
CA ALA A 306 14.90 -8.43 -10.97
C ALA A 306 14.52 -6.93 -11.11
N CYS A 307 15.20 -6.09 -10.31
CA CYS A 307 15.04 -4.65 -10.31
C CYS A 307 15.53 -4.04 -11.65
N SER A 308 14.75 -3.10 -12.17
CA SER A 308 15.06 -2.34 -13.39
C SER A 308 14.34 -0.99 -13.35
N GLU A 309 14.61 -0.10 -14.31
CA GLU A 309 13.86 1.17 -14.45
C GLU A 309 12.33 0.99 -14.47
N ARG A 310 11.85 -0.12 -15.05
CA ARG A 310 10.42 -0.47 -15.15
C ARG A 310 9.87 -1.18 -13.92
N ASN A 311 10.74 -1.61 -13.01
CA ASN A 311 10.39 -2.33 -11.80
C ASN A 311 11.33 -1.93 -10.64
N PRO A 312 11.35 -0.66 -10.19
CA PRO A 312 12.38 -0.17 -9.29
C PRO A 312 11.99 -0.17 -7.81
N LEU A 313 10.70 -0.41 -7.53
CA LEU A 313 10.09 -0.18 -6.20
C LEU A 313 9.83 -1.47 -5.42
N GLN A 314 10.40 -2.62 -5.83
CA GLN A 314 10.10 -3.89 -5.16
C GLN A 314 10.69 -3.95 -3.74
N VAL A 315 9.85 -4.40 -2.81
CA VAL A 315 10.14 -4.49 -1.37
C VAL A 315 9.53 -5.75 -0.74
N ASP A 316 10.06 -6.18 0.40
CA ASP A 316 9.61 -7.38 1.10
C ASP A 316 8.46 -7.05 2.05
N TYR A 317 7.25 -7.48 1.70
CA TYR A 317 6.03 -6.99 2.34
C TYR A 317 6.03 -7.03 3.89
N ILE A 318 6.42 -8.15 4.52
CA ILE A 318 6.41 -8.25 6.00
C ILE A 318 7.60 -7.49 6.62
N PRO A 319 8.86 -7.73 6.22
CA PRO A 319 10.01 -6.94 6.70
C PRO A 319 9.81 -5.43 6.64
N ASP A 320 9.40 -4.87 5.50
CA ASP A 320 9.18 -3.43 5.35
C ASP A 320 8.06 -2.90 6.27
N LEU A 321 6.95 -3.64 6.42
CA LEU A 321 5.87 -3.25 7.35
C LEU A 321 6.32 -3.33 8.81
N ASP A 322 7.07 -4.36 9.17
CA ASP A 322 7.62 -4.56 10.50
C ASP A 322 8.68 -3.51 10.87
N ASP A 323 9.54 -3.14 9.92
CA ASP A 323 10.62 -2.17 10.11
C ASP A 323 10.10 -0.73 10.22
N VAL A 324 8.96 -0.41 9.61
CA VAL A 324 8.25 0.86 9.85
C VAL A 324 7.40 0.77 11.13
N ALA A 325 6.71 -0.35 11.37
CA ALA A 325 5.93 -0.57 12.60
C ALA A 325 6.81 -0.54 13.86
N HIS A 326 8.09 -0.86 13.74
CA HIS A 326 9.08 -0.70 14.82
C HIS A 326 9.29 0.78 15.19
N GLU A 327 9.46 1.68 14.21
CA GLU A 327 9.70 3.13 14.43
C GLU A 327 8.55 3.86 15.15
N VAL A 328 7.35 3.28 15.07
CA VAL A 328 6.14 3.80 15.71
C VAL A 328 5.74 3.06 16.99
N GLY A 329 6.42 1.95 17.31
CA GLY A 329 6.15 1.13 18.51
C GLY A 329 4.94 0.20 18.39
N GLU A 330 4.58 -0.18 17.16
CA GLU A 330 3.33 -0.90 16.81
C GLU A 330 3.59 -2.30 16.25
N LYS A 331 4.86 -2.69 16.09
CA LYS A 331 5.29 -4.06 15.76
C LYS A 331 4.94 -5.03 16.91
N PRO A 332 4.12 -6.07 16.67
CA PRO A 332 3.73 -7.02 17.71
C PRO A 332 4.92 -7.72 18.37
N GLN A 333 4.99 -7.64 19.70
CA GLN A 333 6.01 -8.32 20.49
C GLN A 333 5.59 -9.77 20.74
N PHE A 334 5.80 -10.66 19.75
CA PHE A 334 5.29 -12.04 19.72
C PHE A 334 5.41 -12.80 21.06
N PHE A 335 6.57 -12.77 21.71
CA PHE A 335 6.79 -13.46 22.99
C PHE A 335 5.90 -12.89 24.11
N SER A 336 5.82 -11.56 24.24
CA SER A 336 4.96 -10.90 25.23
C SER A 336 3.47 -11.12 24.93
N LEU A 337 3.10 -11.12 23.65
CA LEU A 337 1.74 -11.37 23.19
C LEU A 337 1.32 -12.81 23.52
N PHE A 338 2.17 -13.80 23.23
CA PHE A 338 1.91 -15.21 23.53
C PHE A 338 1.77 -15.48 25.03
N LEU A 339 2.55 -14.82 25.89
CA LEU A 339 2.42 -14.95 27.35
C LEU A 339 1.12 -14.33 27.91
N ARG A 340 0.58 -13.29 27.26
CA ARG A 340 -0.64 -12.59 27.72
C ARG A 340 -1.93 -13.18 27.14
N ASP A 341 -1.90 -13.56 25.87
CA ASP A 341 -2.99 -14.21 25.15
C ASP A 341 -2.41 -15.24 24.18
N PRO A 342 -2.18 -16.49 24.62
CA PRO A 342 -1.61 -17.54 23.78
C PRO A 342 -2.44 -17.80 22.51
N GLY A 343 -3.77 -17.66 22.60
CA GLY A 343 -4.68 -17.89 21.47
C GLY A 343 -4.56 -16.82 20.39
N LEU A 344 -4.29 -15.57 20.76
CA LEU A 344 -3.95 -14.48 19.85
C LEU A 344 -2.51 -14.62 19.34
N GLY A 345 -1.55 -14.92 20.22
CA GLY A 345 -0.14 -15.11 19.88
C GLY A 345 0.07 -16.18 18.80
N LEU A 346 -0.58 -17.34 18.93
CA LEU A 346 -0.56 -18.40 17.91
C LEU A 346 -1.16 -17.95 16.57
N ARG A 347 -2.24 -17.15 16.59
CA ARG A 347 -2.88 -16.61 15.36
C ARG A 347 -2.03 -15.56 14.66
N VAL A 348 -1.29 -14.76 15.41
CA VAL A 348 -0.39 -13.73 14.86
C VAL A 348 0.94 -14.34 14.38
N LEU A 349 1.39 -15.46 14.98
CA LEU A 349 2.62 -16.15 14.58
C LEU A 349 2.43 -17.15 13.42
N PHE A 350 1.34 -17.93 13.42
CA PHE A 350 1.10 -19.01 12.45
C PHE A 350 -0.11 -18.78 11.54
N GLY A 351 -0.91 -17.75 11.79
CA GLY A 351 -2.02 -17.36 10.92
C GLY A 351 -1.59 -16.37 9.83
N PRO A 352 -2.54 -15.86 9.04
CA PRO A 352 -2.25 -14.82 8.06
C PRO A 352 -1.86 -13.53 8.79
N CYS A 353 -0.74 -12.94 8.36
CA CYS A 353 -0.24 -11.63 8.78
C CYS A 353 -1.17 -10.50 8.27
N THR A 354 -2.37 -10.41 8.82
CA THR A 354 -3.35 -9.37 8.47
C THR A 354 -3.01 -8.03 9.12
N PRO A 355 -3.31 -6.90 8.46
CA PRO A 355 -2.93 -5.56 8.92
C PRO A 355 -3.43 -5.24 10.34
N TYR A 356 -4.52 -5.86 10.77
CA TYR A 356 -5.08 -5.76 12.12
C TYR A 356 -4.06 -6.00 13.24
N GLN A 357 -3.02 -6.83 13.03
CA GLN A 357 -2.01 -7.11 14.06
C GLN A 357 -1.23 -5.86 14.47
N TYR A 358 -1.02 -4.92 13.54
CA TYR A 358 -0.34 -3.65 13.79
C TYR A 358 -1.22 -2.61 14.50
N ARG A 359 -2.38 -3.02 15.02
CA ARG A 359 -3.24 -2.23 15.92
C ARG A 359 -3.43 -2.91 17.29
N LEU A 360 -2.68 -3.98 17.59
CA LEU A 360 -2.69 -4.70 18.87
C LEU A 360 -1.90 -3.99 19.98
N CYS A 361 -0.93 -3.15 19.64
CA CYS A 361 -0.08 -2.43 20.59
C CYS A 361 0.36 -1.07 20.02
N GLY A 362 1.04 -0.27 20.84
CA GLY A 362 1.55 1.05 20.47
C GLY A 362 0.47 2.16 20.48
N PRO A 363 0.77 3.36 19.94
CA PRO A 363 -0.08 4.54 20.04
C PRO A 363 -1.41 4.42 19.29
N GLY A 364 -1.42 3.80 18.11
CA GLY A 364 -2.61 3.69 17.26
C GLY A 364 -3.54 2.53 17.59
N GLN A 365 -3.53 1.97 18.80
CA GLN A 365 -4.30 0.76 19.17
C GLN A 365 -5.80 0.84 18.77
N TRP A 366 -6.32 -0.26 18.23
CA TRP A 366 -7.74 -0.39 17.90
C TRP A 366 -8.38 -1.51 18.73
N ALA A 367 -9.41 -1.19 19.52
CA ALA A 367 -10.09 -2.15 20.38
C ALA A 367 -10.67 -3.36 19.62
N GLY A 368 -11.03 -3.17 18.34
CA GLY A 368 -11.51 -4.24 17.48
C GLY A 368 -10.42 -5.19 16.93
N ALA A 369 -9.13 -4.85 17.04
CA ALA A 369 -8.03 -5.55 16.36
C ALA A 369 -7.98 -7.05 16.74
N ARG A 370 -8.08 -7.36 18.04
CA ARG A 370 -8.16 -8.74 18.53
C ARG A 370 -9.34 -9.48 17.91
N GLN A 371 -10.54 -8.90 17.95
CA GLN A 371 -11.75 -9.54 17.43
C GLN A 371 -11.67 -9.73 15.91
N ALA A 372 -11.11 -8.77 15.18
CA ALA A 372 -10.90 -8.85 13.74
C ALA A 372 -9.99 -10.03 13.37
N ILE A 373 -8.89 -10.26 14.09
CA ILE A 373 -7.97 -11.40 13.89
C ILE A 373 -8.64 -12.74 14.21
N TYR A 374 -9.49 -12.80 15.25
CA TYR A 374 -10.23 -14.02 15.58
C TYR A 374 -11.29 -14.37 14.53
N THR A 375 -11.98 -13.38 13.99
CA THR A 375 -13.14 -13.55 13.08
C THR A 375 -12.81 -13.38 11.59
N GLN A 376 -11.54 -13.18 11.21
CA GLN A 376 -11.15 -12.99 9.81
C GLN A 376 -11.57 -14.15 8.91
N TRP A 377 -11.47 -15.40 9.39
CA TRP A 377 -11.90 -16.57 8.62
C TRP A 377 -13.42 -16.64 8.42
N GLU A 378 -14.21 -16.19 9.40
CA GLU A 378 -15.66 -16.07 9.24
C GLU A 378 -16.01 -15.08 8.12
N ARG A 379 -15.34 -13.91 8.08
CA ARG A 379 -15.51 -12.93 6.99
C ARG A 379 -15.01 -13.44 5.65
N VAL A 380 -13.96 -14.26 5.61
CA VAL A 380 -13.46 -14.90 4.38
C VAL A 380 -14.45 -15.94 3.84
N ILE A 381 -15.04 -16.75 4.71
CA ILE A 381 -15.98 -17.82 4.32
C ILE A 381 -17.36 -17.26 3.94
N ARG A 382 -17.82 -16.20 4.63
CA ARG A 382 -19.16 -15.61 4.45
C ARG A 382 -19.61 -15.37 3.00
N PRO A 383 -18.84 -14.74 2.09
CA PRO A 383 -19.28 -14.55 0.69
C PRO A 383 -19.40 -15.86 -0.10
N PHE A 384 -18.81 -16.96 0.36
CA PHE A 384 -19.00 -18.30 -0.23
C PHE A 384 -20.21 -19.05 0.36
N GLY A 385 -20.75 -18.60 1.50
CA GLY A 385 -21.88 -19.21 2.22
C GLY A 385 -23.26 -19.03 1.54
N THR A 386 -23.31 -18.88 0.23
CA THR A 386 -24.54 -18.64 -0.56
C THR A 386 -25.47 -19.86 -0.62
N ARG A 387 -24.95 -21.06 -0.33
CA ARG A 387 -25.72 -22.30 -0.18
C ARG A 387 -25.54 -22.85 1.23
N LYS A 388 -26.62 -22.90 2.01
CA LYS A 388 -26.64 -23.65 3.28
C LYS A 388 -26.73 -25.15 2.97
N LEU A 389 -25.84 -25.93 3.56
CA LEU A 389 -25.95 -27.39 3.60
C LEU A 389 -26.70 -27.79 4.89
N PRO A 390 -27.38 -28.96 4.92
CA PRO A 390 -27.86 -29.53 6.18
C PRO A 390 -26.71 -29.72 7.14
N GLU A 391 -26.94 -29.51 8.44
CA GLU A 391 -25.94 -29.84 9.46
C GLU A 391 -25.71 -31.35 9.46
N ILE A 392 -24.53 -31.76 8.97
CA ILE A 392 -24.06 -33.12 9.12
C ILE A 392 -23.74 -33.29 10.61
N GLN A 393 -24.56 -34.04 11.33
CA GLN A 393 -24.22 -34.45 12.69
C GLN A 393 -22.84 -35.12 12.65
N PRO A 394 -21.86 -34.66 13.43
CA PRO A 394 -20.53 -35.22 13.37
C PRO A 394 -20.59 -36.68 13.83
N GLU A 395 -20.29 -37.61 12.92
CA GLU A 395 -20.06 -39.01 13.29
C GLU A 395 -19.03 -39.05 14.42
N THR A 396 -19.37 -39.76 15.49
CA THR A 396 -18.54 -39.91 16.69
C THR A 396 -17.31 -40.79 16.38
N LYS A 397 -16.38 -40.28 15.57
CA LYS A 397 -15.04 -40.86 15.44
C LYS A 397 -14.35 -40.73 16.79
N GLN A 398 -14.40 -41.82 17.56
CA GLN A 398 -13.54 -42.02 18.72
C GLN A 398 -12.11 -41.68 18.31
N ARG A 399 -11.54 -40.65 18.92
CA ARG A 399 -10.13 -40.35 18.75
C ARG A 399 -9.35 -41.43 19.48
N SER A 400 -8.80 -42.39 18.74
CA SER A 400 -7.80 -43.31 19.28
C SER A 400 -6.67 -42.50 19.94
N PRO A 401 -6.23 -42.87 21.16
CA PRO A 401 -5.17 -42.13 21.83
C PRO A 401 -3.88 -42.19 21.01
N VAL A 402 -3.27 -41.03 20.81
CA VAL A 402 -1.97 -40.92 20.14
C VAL A 402 -0.89 -41.42 21.10
N TYR A 403 -0.38 -42.62 20.87
CA TYR A 403 0.78 -43.13 21.59
C TYR A 403 2.06 -42.48 21.05
N LEU A 404 2.69 -41.64 21.88
CA LEU A 404 4.05 -41.14 21.63
C LEU A 404 5.06 -42.23 21.99
N THR A 405 5.52 -43.00 20.99
CA THR A 405 6.66 -43.90 21.14
C THR A 405 7.97 -43.11 21.10
N PHE A 406 8.59 -42.93 22.26
CA PHE A 406 9.99 -42.48 22.35
C PHE A 406 10.92 -43.63 21.94
N ALA A 407 11.67 -43.45 20.86
CA ALA A 407 12.73 -44.37 20.49
C ALA A 407 13.95 -44.15 21.42
N SER A 408 14.11 -45.02 22.41
CA SER A 408 15.34 -45.09 23.20
C SER A 408 16.44 -45.73 22.37
N GLY A 409 17.37 -44.93 21.84
CA GLY A 409 18.61 -45.45 21.29
C GLY A 409 19.44 -46.11 22.39
N GLN A 410 19.82 -47.38 22.20
CA GLN A 410 20.90 -48.00 22.97
C GLN A 410 22.26 -47.69 22.33
N THR A 411 23.27 -47.69 23.18
CA THR A 411 24.67 -47.28 22.97
C THR A 411 25.43 -48.10 21.93
#